data_AF-A0A0H4BJ81-F1
#
_entry.id   AF-A0A0H4BJ81-F1
#
_cell.length_a   1.000
_cell.length_b   1.000
_cell.length_c   1.000
_cell.angle_alpha   90.00
_cell.angle_beta   90.00
_cell.angle_gamma   90.00
#
_symmetry.space_group_name_H-M   'P 1'
#
loop_
_entity.id
_entity.type
_entity.pdbx_description
1 polymer ?
#
loop_
_entity_poly.entity_id
_entity_poly.type
_entity_poly.pdbx_seq_one_letter_code
_entity_poly.pdbx_strand_id
1 'polypeptide(L)'
;MFSSLFPFVYGLIFIILLWQAFRVMGRGFNAAGKPFVAEKVVDRTGRLTIHPELLDGDGRLTEEDLLTVRFGGDSEPPNPTSNPSE
;
A
#
# COMPACT_ATOMS: atom_id res chain seq x y z
N MET A 1 59.11 -1.61 0.25
CA MET A 1 58.42 -2.00 -1.00
C MET A 1 56.95 -2.39 -0.80
N PHE A 2 56.52 -2.81 0.39
CA PHE A 2 55.09 -3.09 0.68
C PHE A 2 54.17 -1.85 0.61
N SER A 3 54.73 -0.65 0.73
CA SER A 3 53.92 0.58 0.75
C SER A 3 53.23 0.90 -0.58
N SER A 4 53.72 0.37 -1.70
CA SER A 4 53.06 0.50 -3.01
C SER A 4 51.83 -0.39 -3.16
N LEU A 5 51.62 -1.38 -2.26
CA LEU A 5 50.47 -2.27 -2.29
C LEU A 5 49.23 -1.63 -1.65
N PHE A 6 49.42 -0.74 -0.67
CA PHE A 6 48.33 -0.02 0.00
C PHE A 6 47.34 0.68 -0.96
N PRO A 7 47.77 1.47 -1.95
CA PRO A 7 46.82 2.13 -2.86
C PRO A 7 45.97 1.14 -3.67
N PHE A 8 46.50 -0.03 -4.02
CA PHE A 8 45.72 -1.07 -4.70
C PHE A 8 44.71 -1.73 -3.77
N VAL A 9 45.08 -2.00 -2.52
CA VAL A 9 44.17 -2.55 -1.51
C VAL A 9 43.04 -1.56 -1.20
N TYR A 10 43.37 -0.28 -1.00
CA TYR A 10 42.37 0.77 -0.80
C TYR A 10 41.49 0.97 -2.03
N GLY A 11 42.06 0.93 -3.23
CA GLY A 11 41.30 0.97 -4.48
C GLY A 11 40.32 -0.19 -4.62
N LEU A 12 40.75 -1.40 -4.29
CA LEU A 12 39.90 -2.59 -4.31
C LEU A 12 38.75 -2.48 -3.30
N ILE A 13 39.05 -2.07 -2.06
CA ILE A 13 38.03 -1.84 -1.02
C ILE A 13 37.05 -0.75 -1.48
N PHE A 14 37.54 0.34 -2.06
CA PHE A 14 36.70 1.43 -2.56
C PHE A 14 35.73 0.95 -3.64
N ILE A 15 36.20 0.18 -4.63
CA ILE A 15 35.34 -0.37 -5.69
C ILE A 15 34.26 -1.30 -5.10
N ILE A 16 34.62 -2.15 -4.13
CA ILE A 16 33.68 -3.05 -3.46
C ILE A 16 32.60 -2.25 -2.72
N LEU A 17 32.98 -1.22 -1.96
CA LEU A 17 32.04 -0.36 -1.23
C LEU A 17 31.14 0.42 -2.19
N LEU A 18 31.70 0.94 -3.28
CA LEU A 18 30.96 1.67 -4.31
C LEU A 18 29.91 0.75 -4.97
N TRP A 19 30.29 -0.48 -5.30
CA TRP A 19 29.35 -1.49 -5.81
C TRP A 19 28.24 -1.81 -4.80
N GLN A 20 28.58 -1.98 -3.53
CA GLN A 20 27.59 -2.23 -2.48
C GLN A 20 26.59 -1.08 -2.36
N ALA A 21 27.07 0.17 -2.36
CA ALA A 21 26.21 1.35 -2.29
C ALA A 21 25.21 1.37 -3.46
N PHE A 22 25.67 1.18 -4.69
CA PHE A 22 24.80 1.10 -5.87
C PHE A 22 23.80 -0.06 -5.79
N ARG A 23 24.25 -1.25 -5.34
CA ARG A 23 23.38 -2.42 -5.17
C ARG A 23 22.29 -2.20 -4.13
N VAL A 24 22.58 -1.49 -3.04
CA VAL A 24 21.59 -1.15 -2.01
C VAL A 24 20.61 -0.10 -2.53
N MET A 25 21.11 0.93 -3.21
CA MET A 25 20.29 1.99 -3.78
C MET A 25 19.33 1.47 -4.87
N GLY A 26 19.79 0.54 -5.72
CA GLY A 26 18.95 -0.10 -6.74
C GLY A 26 17.77 -0.89 -6.16
N ARG A 27 17.92 -1.46 -4.96
CA ARG A 27 16.80 -2.11 -4.24
C ARG A 27 15.79 -1.10 -3.71
N GLY A 28 16.27 0.03 -3.19
CA GLY A 28 15.40 1.14 -2.74
C GLY A 28 14.63 1.78 -3.89
N PHE A 29 15.26 1.97 -5.04
CA PHE A 29 14.62 2.52 -6.23
C PHE A 29 13.56 1.57 -6.83
N ASN A 30 13.81 0.26 -6.83
CA ASN A 30 12.82 -0.73 -7.28
C ASN A 30 11.55 -0.76 -6.39
N ALA A 31 11.70 -0.46 -5.10
CA ALA A 31 10.57 -0.33 -4.18
C ALA A 31 9.76 0.96 -4.40
N ALA A 32 10.43 2.08 -4.76
CA ALA A 32 9.77 3.37 -5.01
C ALA A 32 9.15 3.50 -6.42
N GLY A 33 9.63 2.69 -7.39
CA GLY A 33 9.12 2.67 -8.76
C GLY A 33 7.87 1.80 -8.98
N LYS A 34 7.38 1.10 -7.94
CA LYS A 34 6.01 0.58 -7.98
C LYS A 34 5.09 1.79 -7.89
N PRO A 35 4.28 2.07 -8.93
CA PRO A 35 3.24 3.05 -8.78
C PRO A 35 2.41 2.61 -7.58
N PHE A 36 1.95 3.59 -6.81
CA PHE A 36 0.90 3.46 -5.83
C PHE A 36 -0.40 3.06 -6.58
N VAL A 37 -0.38 1.96 -7.33
CA VAL A 37 -1.57 1.27 -7.81
C VAL A 37 -2.19 0.82 -6.50
N ALA A 38 -3.21 1.60 -6.11
CA ALA A 38 -4.10 1.44 -4.98
C ALA A 38 -3.69 0.23 -4.17
N GLU A 39 -3.11 0.47 -2.98
CA GLU A 39 -2.92 -0.52 -1.95
C GLU A 39 -4.18 -1.38 -1.92
N LYS A 40 -4.14 -2.45 -2.72
CA LYS A 40 -5.11 -3.52 -2.68
C LYS A 40 -4.91 -3.93 -1.25
N VAL A 41 -5.94 -3.74 -0.44
CA VAL A 41 -6.00 -4.28 0.91
C VAL A 41 -5.84 -5.78 0.70
N VAL A 42 -4.59 -6.21 0.60
CA VAL A 42 -4.19 -7.59 0.48
C VAL A 42 -4.40 -8.04 1.89
N ASP A 43 -5.59 -8.60 2.11
CA ASP A 43 -5.90 -9.34 3.30
C ASP A 43 -4.67 -10.18 3.65
N ARG A 44 -4.28 -10.17 4.93
CA ARG A 44 -3.08 -10.85 5.44
C ARG A 44 -3.13 -12.37 5.15
N THR A 45 -4.30 -12.92 4.84
CA THR A 45 -4.47 -14.32 4.44
C THR A 45 -4.34 -14.59 2.94
N GLY A 46 -4.24 -13.54 2.11
CA GLY A 46 -4.26 -13.64 0.65
C GLY A 46 -5.60 -14.10 0.08
N ARG A 47 -6.64 -14.22 0.90
CA ARG A 47 -7.99 -14.60 0.49
C ARG A 47 -8.85 -13.36 0.34
N LEU A 48 -9.74 -13.37 -0.65
CA LEU A 48 -10.73 -12.32 -0.79
C LEU A 48 -11.79 -12.51 0.31
N THR A 49 -11.72 -11.73 1.38
CA THR A 49 -12.73 -11.73 2.45
C THR A 49 -13.79 -10.68 2.13
N ILE A 50 -14.92 -11.13 1.60
CA ILE A 50 -16.13 -10.29 1.48
C ILE A 50 -16.94 -10.51 2.76
N HIS A 51 -17.39 -9.43 3.39
CA HIS A 51 -18.27 -9.52 4.55
C HIS A 51 -19.60 -10.17 4.13
N PRO A 52 -20.17 -11.11 4.90
CA PRO A 52 -21.37 -11.85 4.50
C PRO A 52 -22.60 -10.94 4.32
N GLU A 53 -22.63 -9.78 5.00
CA GLU A 53 -23.68 -8.77 4.85
C GLU A 53 -23.66 -8.07 3.48
N LEU A 54 -22.57 -8.20 2.72
CA LEU A 54 -22.45 -7.68 1.36
C LEU A 54 -22.85 -8.72 0.31
N LEU A 55 -23.31 -9.90 0.73
CA LEU A 55 -23.68 -10.98 -0.16
C LEU A 55 -25.19 -11.21 -0.14
N ASP A 56 -25.78 -11.44 -1.31
CA ASP A 56 -27.16 -11.87 -1.45
C ASP A 56 -27.34 -13.36 -1.07
N GLY A 57 -28.58 -13.85 -1.11
CA GLY A 57 -28.90 -15.26 -0.83
C GLY A 57 -28.25 -16.26 -1.78
N ASP A 58 -27.78 -15.82 -2.94
CA ASP A 58 -27.10 -16.62 -3.96
C ASP A 58 -25.56 -16.48 -3.89
N GLY A 59 -25.03 -15.72 -2.93
CA GLY A 59 -23.61 -15.50 -2.72
C GLY A 59 -22.95 -14.54 -3.72
N ARG A 60 -23.74 -13.70 -4.39
CA ARG A 60 -23.24 -12.58 -5.23
C ARG A 60 -23.23 -11.29 -4.41
N LEU A 61 -22.61 -10.23 -4.92
CA LEU A 61 -22.60 -8.94 -4.23
C LEU A 61 -24.03 -8.38 -4.18
N THR A 62 -24.49 -8.02 -2.99
CA THR A 62 -25.85 -7.51 -2.79
C THR A 62 -26.01 -6.14 -3.47
N GLU A 63 -27.12 -5.96 -4.18
CA GLU A 63 -27.53 -4.69 -4.80
C GLU A 63 -28.56 -3.94 -3.93
N GLU A 64 -28.88 -4.48 -2.75
CA GLU A 64 -29.87 -3.90 -1.85
C GLU A 64 -29.31 -2.70 -1.06
N ASP A 65 -30.19 -1.77 -0.69
CA ASP A 65 -29.83 -0.62 0.12
C ASP A 65 -29.52 -1.06 1.55
N LEU A 66 -28.24 -1.02 1.93
CA LEU A 66 -27.79 -1.38 3.28
C LEU A 66 -28.09 -0.25 4.26
N LEU A 67 -28.73 -0.61 5.38
CA LEU A 67 -28.99 0.33 6.46
C LEU A 67 -27.67 0.76 7.11
N THR A 68 -27.37 2.05 7.09
CA THR A 68 -26.22 2.62 7.80
C THR A 68 -26.69 3.50 8.94
N VAL A 69 -26.20 3.23 10.16
CA VAL A 69 -26.44 4.11 11.31
C VAL A 69 -25.33 5.16 11.32
N ARG A 70 -25.70 6.42 11.11
CA ARG A 70 -24.78 7.55 11.28
C ARG A 70 -24.96 8.13 12.67
N PHE A 71 -23.88 8.15 13.44
CA PHE A 71 -23.82 8.83 14.72
C PHE A 71 -23.38 10.28 14.47
N GLY A 72 -24.34 11.17 14.20
CA GLY A 72 -24.08 12.60 14.11
C GLY A 72 -24.16 13.25 15.49
N GLY A 73 -23.10 13.92 15.93
CA GLY A 73 -23.21 15.05 16.85
C GLY A 73 -23.69 16.30 16.08
N ASP A 74 -24.15 17.32 16.79
CA ASP A 74 -24.85 18.54 16.32
C ASP A 74 -24.11 19.45 15.29
N SER A 75 -23.29 18.90 14.39
CA SER A 75 -22.37 19.67 13.54
C SER A 75 -22.21 19.12 12.12
N GLU A 76 -23.21 18.43 11.56
CA GLU A 76 -23.19 18.00 10.15
C GLU A 76 -24.22 18.79 9.32
N PRO A 77 -23.81 19.43 8.20
CA PRO A 77 -24.72 20.19 7.33
C PRO A 77 -25.72 19.27 6.61
N PRO A 78 -26.93 19.78 6.28
CA PRO A 78 -28.02 18.95 5.77
C PRO A 78 -27.69 18.33 4.41
N ASN A 79 -28.00 17.03 4.28
CA ASN A 79 -27.79 16.25 3.07
C ASN A 79 -28.93 16.51 2.05
N PRO A 80 -28.61 16.87 0.77
CA PRO A 80 -29.63 17.22 -0.24
C PRO A 80 -30.51 16.06 -0.74
N THR A 81 -30.28 14.81 -0.33
CA THR A 81 -31.06 13.64 -0.80
C THR A 81 -32.21 13.20 0.11
N SER A 82 -32.53 13.93 1.19
CA SER A 82 -33.77 13.68 1.91
C SER A 82 -34.94 14.32 1.17
N ASN A 83 -35.67 13.53 0.37
CA ASN A 83 -36.98 13.94 -0.15
C ASN A 83 -38.01 13.79 0.98
N PRO A 84 -38.62 14.87 1.49
CA PRO A 84 -39.57 14.79 2.59
C PRO A 84 -40.99 14.62 2.04
N SER A 85 -41.28 13.46 1.45
CA SER A 85 -42.66 13.04 1.17
C SER A 85 -42.71 11.59 0.70
N GLU A 86 -42.66 10.66 1.66
CA GLU A 86 -43.43 9.42 1.71
C GLU A 86 -43.54 8.96 3.17
#